data_AF-A0A950X6A0-F1
#
_entry.id   AF-A0A950X6A0-F1
#
_cell.length_a   1.000
_cell.length_b   1.000
_cell.length_c   1.000
_cell.angle_alpha   90.00
_cell.angle_beta   90.00
_cell.angle_gamma   90.00
#
_symmetry.space_group_name_H-M   'P 1'
#
loop_
_entity.id
_entity.type
_entity.pdbx_description
1 polymer ?
#
loop_
_entity_poly.entity_id
_entity_poly.type
_entity_poly.pdbx_seq_one_letter_code
_entity_poly.pdbx_strand_id
1 'polypeptide(L)'
;MLTATERQKFLQTIPIFAGLNEAALSELSRAAGEAEYQTKDVIVREGESGDRMFIIHSGRVEVVKYLGSAKETVLAVFGPRDFLGEMSIIECVTRSASLRALDRSFLFALKGLDLYRLYRHQPDQYAIVILNIARDLSRRLRAIDERFTAISH
;
A
#
# COMPACT_ATOMS: atom_id res chain seq x y z
N MET A 1 17.77 -7.97 -5.36
CA MET A 1 16.42 -8.54 -5.54
C MET A 1 16.26 -9.70 -4.58
N LEU A 2 15.10 -9.80 -3.92
CA LEU A 2 14.83 -10.89 -2.99
C LEU A 2 14.48 -12.16 -3.77
N THR A 3 14.94 -13.31 -3.29
CA THR A 3 14.47 -14.61 -3.80
C THR A 3 12.96 -14.75 -3.57
N ALA A 4 12.30 -15.63 -4.33
CA ALA A 4 10.86 -15.87 -4.18
C ALA A 4 10.48 -16.29 -2.74
N THR A 5 11.33 -17.09 -2.09
CA THR A 5 11.14 -17.54 -0.71
C THR A 5 11.32 -16.39 0.30
N GLU A 6 12.34 -15.56 0.15
CA GLU A 6 12.53 -14.39 1.02
C GLU A 6 11.38 -13.39 0.89
N ARG A 7 10.92 -13.16 -0.34
CA ARG A 7 9.76 -12.32 -0.62
C ARG A 7 8.49 -12.86 0.02
N GLN A 8 8.23 -14.16 -0.09
CA GLN A 8 7.07 -14.78 0.55
C GLN A 8 7.13 -14.61 2.07
N LYS A 9 8.29 -14.87 2.69
CA LYS A 9 8.50 -14.66 4.12
C LYS A 9 8.30 -13.20 4.52
N PHE A 10 8.77 -12.25 3.71
CA PHE A 10 8.55 -10.83 3.94
C PHE A 10 7.06 -10.47 3.86
N LEU A 11 6.35 -10.90 2.82
CA LEU A 11 4.91 -10.63 2.65
C LEU A 11 4.08 -11.19 3.81
N GLN A 12 4.47 -12.34 4.38
CA GLN A 12 3.83 -12.91 5.57
C GLN A 12 3.89 -11.97 6.79
N THR A 13 4.86 -11.06 6.85
CA THR A 13 5.00 -10.08 7.95
C THR A 13 4.14 -8.82 7.78
N ILE A 14 3.50 -8.65 6.63
CA ILE A 14 2.76 -7.44 6.29
C ILE A 14 1.31 -7.57 6.80
N PRO A 15 0.78 -6.56 7.51
CA PRO A 15 -0.55 -6.65 8.12
C PRO A 15 -1.67 -7.03 7.14
N ILE A 16 -1.60 -6.57 5.89
CA ILE A 16 -2.59 -6.88 4.86
C ILE A 16 -2.68 -8.38 4.52
N PHE A 17 -1.57 -9.12 4.67
CA PHE A 17 -1.48 -10.56 4.36
C PHE A 17 -1.50 -11.44 5.61
N ALA A 18 -1.77 -10.86 6.78
CA ALA A 18 -1.85 -11.61 8.03
C ALA A 18 -2.99 -12.64 7.97
N GLY A 19 -2.67 -13.89 8.30
CA GLY A 19 -3.63 -15.01 8.29
C GLY A 19 -3.82 -15.69 6.93
N LEU A 20 -3.09 -15.28 5.89
CA LEU A 20 -3.10 -16.00 4.63
C LEU A 20 -2.36 -17.34 4.73
N ASN A 21 -2.85 -18.33 3.98
CA ASN A 21 -2.19 -19.62 3.83
C ASN A 21 -0.95 -19.52 2.91
N GLU A 22 -0.12 -20.57 2.89
CA GLU A 22 1.12 -20.58 2.11
C GLU A 22 0.90 -20.50 0.60
N ALA A 23 -0.19 -21.11 0.10
CA ALA A 23 -0.51 -21.12 -1.33
C ALA A 23 -0.85 -19.71 -1.84
N ALA A 24 -1.71 -18.98 -1.12
CA ALA A 24 -2.06 -17.60 -1.40
C ALA A 24 -0.86 -16.66 -1.28
N LEU A 25 -0.03 -16.81 -0.24
CA LEU A 25 1.20 -16.03 -0.08
C LEU A 25 2.20 -16.29 -1.21
N SER A 26 2.33 -17.55 -1.65
CA SER A 26 3.19 -17.91 -2.78
C SER A 26 2.68 -17.30 -4.10
N GLU A 27 1.37 -17.36 -4.35
CA GLU A 27 0.74 -16.73 -5.51
C GLU A 27 0.97 -15.22 -5.55
N LEU A 28 0.68 -14.52 -4.45
CA LEU A 28 0.90 -13.07 -4.32
C LEU A 28 2.38 -12.70 -4.41
N SER A 29 3.26 -13.48 -3.78
CA SER A 29 4.72 -13.29 -3.87
C SER A 29 5.20 -13.33 -5.31
N ARG A 30 4.75 -14.32 -6.09
CA ARG A 30 5.12 -14.42 -7.51
C ARG A 30 4.55 -13.29 -8.38
N ALA A 31 3.39 -12.77 -8.02
CA ALA A 31 2.75 -11.67 -8.75
C ALA A 31 3.35 -10.30 -8.40
N ALA A 32 3.89 -10.13 -7.20
CA ALA A 32 4.46 -8.88 -6.71
C ALA A 32 5.69 -8.45 -7.53
N GLY A 33 5.53 -7.42 -8.36
CA GLY A 33 6.62 -6.78 -9.09
C GLY A 33 7.53 -6.01 -8.13
N GLU A 34 8.82 -5.89 -8.47
CA GLU A 34 9.77 -5.08 -7.70
C GLU A 34 10.01 -3.75 -8.40
N ALA A 35 10.08 -2.68 -7.62
CA ALA A 35 10.48 -1.36 -8.10
C ALA A 35 11.40 -0.68 -7.08
N GLU A 36 12.45 -0.05 -7.58
CA GLU A 36 13.35 0.78 -6.80
C GLU A 36 13.15 2.24 -7.19
N TYR A 37 13.12 3.12 -6.19
CA TYR A 37 12.95 4.55 -6.33
C TYR A 37 14.07 5.27 -5.59
N GLN A 38 14.62 6.32 -6.20
CA GLN A 38 15.57 7.22 -5.58
C GLN A 38 14.86 8.30 -4.76
N THR A 39 15.62 9.01 -3.94
CA THR A 39 15.10 10.13 -3.16
C THR A 39 14.44 11.17 -4.08
N LYS A 40 13.23 11.60 -3.72
CA LYS A 40 12.34 12.51 -4.47
C LYS A 40 11.68 11.94 -5.72
N ASP A 41 11.89 10.67 -6.06
CA ASP A 41 11.17 10.05 -7.17
C ASP A 41 9.66 10.02 -6.88
N VAL A 42 8.87 10.40 -7.88
CA VAL A 42 7.42 10.31 -7.83
C VAL A 42 7.02 8.90 -8.22
N ILE A 43 6.41 8.18 -7.28
CA ILE A 43 5.98 6.79 -7.44
C ILE A 43 4.62 6.73 -8.16
N VAL A 44 3.68 7.59 -7.76
CA VAL A 44 2.39 7.82 -8.45
C VAL A 44 1.98 9.28 -8.27
N ARG A 45 1.18 9.82 -9.20
CA ARG A 45 0.60 11.16 -9.06
C ARG A 45 -0.87 11.10 -8.69
N GLU A 46 -1.29 12.07 -7.88
CA GLU A 46 -2.70 12.37 -7.61
C GLU A 46 -3.48 12.52 -8.92
N GLY A 47 -4.70 11.97 -8.97
CA GLY A 47 -5.57 12.05 -10.13
C GLY A 47 -5.26 11.04 -11.26
N GLU A 48 -4.10 10.37 -11.23
CA GLU A 48 -3.81 9.31 -12.20
C GLU A 48 -4.64 8.05 -11.94
N SER A 49 -4.87 7.24 -12.98
CA SER A 49 -5.46 5.92 -12.80
C SER A 49 -4.52 5.02 -11.98
N GLY A 50 -5.06 4.34 -10.97
CA GLY A 50 -4.30 3.46 -10.09
C GLY A 50 -4.69 2.01 -10.23
N ASP A 51 -3.86 1.19 -10.89
CA ASP A 51 -4.10 -0.24 -11.11
C ASP A 51 -3.42 -1.17 -10.08
N ARG A 52 -2.64 -0.59 -9.17
CA ARG A 52 -1.76 -1.32 -8.24
C ARG A 52 -1.61 -0.65 -6.89
N MET A 53 -1.28 -1.44 -5.89
CA MET A 53 -0.88 -0.99 -4.56
C MET A 53 0.59 -1.31 -4.33
N PHE A 54 1.19 -0.63 -3.37
CA PHE A 54 2.60 -0.75 -3.06
C PHE A 54 2.79 -1.21 -1.61
N ILE A 55 3.76 -2.09 -1.40
CA ILE A 55 4.22 -2.53 -0.09
C ILE A 55 5.66 -2.06 0.05
N ILE A 56 5.96 -1.34 1.13
CA ILE A 56 7.28 -0.79 1.36
C ILE A 56 8.17 -1.89 1.96
N HIS A 57 9.16 -2.34 1.18
CA HIS A 57 10.16 -3.28 1.66
C HIS A 57 11.26 -2.57 2.45
N SER A 58 11.77 -1.46 1.93
CA SER A 58 12.71 -0.58 2.61
C SER A 58 12.59 0.86 2.12
N GLY A 59 13.14 1.79 2.89
CA GLY A 59 13.01 3.24 2.66
C GLY A 59 11.71 3.81 3.23
N ARG A 60 11.44 5.07 2.88
CA ARG A 60 10.28 5.85 3.32
C ARG A 60 9.60 6.52 2.15
N VAL A 61 8.27 6.52 2.20
CA VAL A 61 7.40 7.12 1.19
C VAL A 61 6.50 8.14 1.87
N GLU A 62 6.47 9.36 1.34
CA GLU A 62 5.52 10.37 1.77
C GLU A 62 4.29 10.41 0.86
N VAL A 63 3.14 10.66 1.47
CA VAL A 63 1.88 10.94 0.78
C VAL A 63 1.72 12.45 0.72
N VAL A 64 1.65 13.00 -0.49
CA VAL A 64 1.55 14.45 -0.72
C VAL A 64 0.33 14.78 -1.55
N LYS A 65 -0.34 15.89 -1.21
CA LYS A 65 -1.58 16.32 -1.87
C LYS A 65 -1.60 17.83 -2.08
N TYR A 66 -2.20 18.26 -3.19
CA TYR A 66 -2.52 19.68 -3.40
C TYR A 66 -3.90 19.99 -2.82
N LEU A 67 -3.92 20.67 -1.66
CA LEU A 67 -5.17 21.06 -0.99
C LEU A 67 -5.75 22.37 -1.55
N GLY A 68 -5.93 22.43 -2.87
CA GLY A 68 -6.42 23.64 -3.57
C GLY A 68 -5.43 24.82 -3.56
N SER A 69 -4.17 24.58 -3.18
CA SER A 69 -3.10 25.57 -3.17
C SER A 69 -1.96 25.15 -4.10
N ALA A 70 -1.11 26.09 -4.52
CA ALA A 70 0.10 25.79 -5.29
C ALA A 70 1.17 25.02 -4.49
N LYS A 71 1.02 24.94 -3.17
CA LYS A 71 1.95 24.25 -2.28
C LYS A 71 1.44 22.84 -1.97
N GLU A 72 2.33 21.86 -2.10
CA GLU A 72 2.08 20.50 -1.65
C GLU A 72 2.03 20.43 -0.12
N THR A 73 1.08 19.66 0.41
CA THR A 73 1.01 19.32 1.83
C THR A 73 1.36 17.85 2.01
N VAL A 74 2.31 17.55 2.90
CA VAL A 74 2.62 16.19 3.34
C VAL A 74 1.54 15.73 4.32
N LEU A 75 0.79 14.69 3.94
CA LEU A 75 -0.30 14.16 4.77
C LEU A 75 0.21 13.12 5.77
N ALA A 76 1.17 12.29 5.34
CA ALA A 76 1.75 11.23 6.15
C ALA A 76 3.05 10.71 5.53
N VAL A 77 3.87 10.05 6.34
CA VAL A 77 5.08 9.34 5.93
C VAL A 77 4.94 7.89 6.37
N PHE A 78 5.26 6.97 5.47
CA PHE A 78 5.17 5.52 5.66
C PHE A 78 6.54 4.88 5.46
N GLY A 79 6.76 3.77 6.15
CA GLY A 79 8.03 3.07 6.17
C GLY A 79 7.89 1.57 5.91
N PRO A 80 8.95 0.80 6.17
CA PRO A 80 8.94 -0.64 5.92
C PRO A 80 7.76 -1.33 6.58
N ARG A 81 7.13 -2.25 5.84
CA ARG A 81 5.93 -3.02 6.20
C ARG A 81 4.60 -2.28 6.10
N ASP A 82 4.61 -0.99 5.78
CA ASP A 82 3.40 -0.28 5.38
C ASP A 82 3.02 -0.61 3.93
N PHE A 83 1.74 -0.39 3.62
CA PHE A 83 1.22 -0.46 2.26
C PHE A 83 0.38 0.77 1.94
N LEU A 84 0.32 1.10 0.64
CA LEU A 84 -0.28 2.32 0.11
C LEU A 84 -0.91 2.07 -1.26
N GLY A 85 -1.89 2.91 -1.63
CA GLY A 85 -2.53 2.88 -2.95
C GLY A 85 -3.62 1.81 -3.07
N GLU A 86 -4.06 1.26 -1.95
CA GLU A 86 -5.19 0.33 -1.82
C GLU A 86 -6.52 0.99 -2.18
N MET A 87 -6.69 2.29 -1.89
CA MET A 87 -7.95 3.00 -2.13
C MET A 87 -8.37 2.95 -3.60
N SER A 88 -7.44 3.19 -4.54
CA SER A 88 -7.76 3.17 -5.97
C SER A 88 -8.15 1.77 -6.46
N ILE A 89 -7.66 0.72 -5.80
CA ILE A 89 -8.06 -0.66 -6.13
C ILE A 89 -9.45 -0.95 -5.59
N ILE A 90 -9.71 -0.59 -4.33
CA ILE A 90 -10.96 -0.94 -3.64
C ILE A 90 -12.14 -0.13 -4.17
N GLU A 91 -11.96 1.18 -4.30
CA GLU A 91 -13.02 2.10 -4.72
C GLU A 91 -13.13 2.20 -6.25
N CYS A 92 -12.16 1.65 -7.00
CA CYS A 92 -12.07 1.79 -8.45
C CYS A 92 -12.03 3.26 -8.91
N VAL A 93 -11.33 4.10 -8.14
CA VAL A 93 -11.14 5.54 -8.40
C VAL A 93 -9.69 5.88 -8.73
N THR A 94 -9.44 7.11 -9.18
CA THR A 94 -8.09 7.65 -9.40
C THR A 94 -7.31 7.77 -8.09
N ARG A 95 -5.98 7.94 -8.17
CA ARG A 95 -5.13 8.16 -6.99
C ARG A 95 -5.62 9.35 -6.18
N SER A 96 -5.85 9.13 -4.88
CA SER A 96 -6.35 10.15 -3.95
C SER A 96 -5.29 11.18 -3.54
N ALA A 97 -4.01 10.85 -3.73
CA ALA A 97 -2.83 11.65 -3.43
C ALA A 97 -1.63 11.12 -4.23
N SER A 98 -0.56 11.93 -4.30
CA SER A 98 0.72 11.50 -4.88
C SER A 98 1.55 10.75 -3.84
N LEU A 99 2.37 9.80 -4.30
CA LEU A 99 3.37 9.13 -3.48
C LEU A 99 4.77 9.54 -3.95
N ARG A 100 5.63 9.94 -3.01
CA ARG A 100 7.01 10.32 -3.32
C ARG A 100 7.97 9.61 -2.38
N ALA A 101 9.07 9.10 -2.93
CA ALA A 101 10.14 8.50 -2.14
C ALA A 101 10.88 9.60 -1.36
N LEU A 102 10.95 9.46 -0.04
CA LEU A 102 11.65 10.40 0.85
C LEU A 102 13.14 10.05 0.96
N ASP A 103 13.47 8.76 0.79
CA ASP A 103 14.82 8.23 0.63
C ASP A 103 14.80 7.05 -0.37
N ARG A 104 15.97 6.47 -0.66
CA ARG A 104 16.08 5.31 -1.57
C ARG A 104 15.18 4.17 -1.07
N SER A 105 14.17 3.83 -1.86
CA SER A 105 13.06 2.96 -1.45
C SER A 105 12.92 1.77 -2.38
N PHE A 106 12.70 0.59 -1.80
CA PHE A 106 12.38 -0.63 -2.52
C PHE A 106 10.95 -1.03 -2.20
N LEU A 107 10.12 -1.13 -3.23
CA LEU A 107 8.69 -1.41 -3.10
C LEU A 107 8.32 -2.68 -3.86
N PHE A 108 7.38 -3.43 -3.31
CA PHE A 108 6.63 -4.43 -4.06
C PHE A 108 5.36 -3.81 -4.60
N ALA A 109 5.04 -4.07 -5.87
CA ALA A 109 3.84 -3.61 -6.53
C ALA A 109 2.92 -4.79 -6.86
N LEU A 110 1.69 -4.77 -6.34
CA LEU A 110 0.65 -5.76 -6.62
C LEU A 110 -0.49 -5.10 -7.38
N LYS A 111 -0.88 -5.68 -8.51
CA LYS A 111 -1.99 -5.16 -9.31
C LYS A 111 -3.32 -5.58 -8.69
N GLY A 112 -4.36 -4.77 -8.89
CA GLY A 112 -5.73 -5.17 -8.57
C GLY A 112 -6.12 -6.47 -9.28
N LEU A 113 -5.58 -6.72 -10.48
CA LEU A 113 -5.79 -7.97 -11.21
C LEU A 113 -5.21 -9.18 -10.48
N ASP A 114 -4.12 -9.04 -9.72
CA ASP A 114 -3.53 -10.14 -8.95
C ASP A 114 -4.41 -10.49 -7.75
N LEU A 115 -5.00 -9.48 -7.09
CA LEU A 115 -6.04 -9.68 -6.07
C LEU A 115 -7.32 -10.29 -6.66
N TYR A 116 -7.70 -9.91 -7.87
CA TYR A 116 -8.84 -10.51 -8.57
C TYR A 116 -8.61 -11.99 -8.92
N ARG A 117 -7.39 -12.38 -9.26
CA ARG A 117 -7.02 -13.80 -9.43
C ARG A 117 -7.15 -14.57 -8.13
N LEU A 118 -6.67 -13.99 -7.02
CA LEU A 118 -6.85 -14.58 -5.70
C LEU A 118 -8.34 -14.74 -5.36
N TYR A 119 -9.18 -13.75 -5.66
CA TYR A 119 -10.64 -13.86 -5.50
C TYR A 119 -11.24 -15.03 -6.29
N ARG A 120 -10.79 -15.24 -7.53
CA ARG A 120 -11.29 -16.30 -8.42
C ARG A 120 -10.87 -17.71 -7.97
N HIS A 121 -9.68 -17.86 -7.41
CA HIS A 121 -9.10 -19.17 -7.08
C HIS A 121 -9.18 -19.52 -5.59
N GLN A 122 -9.16 -18.54 -4.70
CA GLN A 122 -9.10 -18.70 -3.24
C GLN A 122 -9.95 -17.61 -2.54
N PRO A 123 -11.29 -17.63 -2.69
CA PRO A 123 -12.16 -16.54 -2.21
C PRO A 123 -12.07 -16.29 -0.70
N ASP A 124 -11.86 -17.32 0.12
CA ASP A 124 -11.67 -17.18 1.57
C ASP A 124 -10.40 -16.38 1.91
N GLN A 125 -9.33 -16.59 1.13
CA GLN A 125 -8.06 -15.88 1.30
C GLN A 125 -8.20 -14.42 0.85
N TYR A 126 -8.92 -14.18 -0.25
CA TYR A 126 -9.27 -12.83 -0.68
C TYR A 126 -10.09 -12.08 0.38
N ALA A 127 -11.07 -12.73 1.02
CA ALA A 127 -11.86 -12.13 2.08
C ALA A 127 -11.00 -11.69 3.28
N ILE A 128 -9.98 -12.49 3.64
CA ILE A 128 -9.00 -12.13 4.68
C ILE A 128 -8.24 -10.86 4.29
N VAL A 129 -7.76 -10.75 3.04
CA VAL A 129 -7.07 -9.55 2.53
C VAL A 129 -7.95 -8.32 2.67
N ILE A 130 -9.19 -8.38 2.16
CA ILE A 130 -10.12 -7.24 2.22
C ILE A 130 -10.43 -6.84 3.67
N LEU A 131 -10.63 -7.82 4.56
CA LEU A 131 -10.85 -7.57 5.97
C LEU A 131 -9.64 -6.91 6.63
N ASN A 132 -8.42 -7.31 6.27
CA ASN A 132 -7.20 -6.70 6.78
C ASN A 132 -7.02 -5.26 6.27
N ILE A 133 -7.39 -4.97 5.03
CA ILE A 133 -7.40 -3.59 4.53
C ILE A 133 -8.44 -2.76 5.29
N ALA A 134 -9.67 -3.26 5.46
CA ALA A 134 -10.71 -2.56 6.20
C ALA A 134 -10.28 -2.26 7.65
N ARG A 135 -9.62 -3.21 8.32
CA ARG A 135 -9.04 -3.02 9.67
C ARG A 135 -7.96 -1.95 9.67
N ASP A 136 -7.10 -1.90 8.66
CA ASP A 136 -6.04 -0.91 8.55
C ASP A 136 -6.60 0.49 8.30
N LEU A 137 -7.50 0.65 7.33
CA LEU A 137 -8.19 1.91 7.06
C LEU A 137 -8.95 2.42 8.30
N SER A 138 -9.63 1.52 9.01
CA SER A 138 -10.32 1.86 10.26
C SER A 138 -9.36 2.33 11.37
N ARG A 139 -8.17 1.72 11.47
CA ARG A 139 -7.11 2.18 12.40
C ARG A 139 -6.57 3.56 12.01
N ARG A 140 -6.32 3.77 10.72
CA ARG A 140 -5.82 5.06 10.20
C ARG A 140 -6.84 6.19 10.42
N LEU A 141 -8.12 5.94 10.19
CA LEU A 141 -9.18 6.92 10.43
C LEU A 141 -9.23 7.33 11.90
N ARG A 142 -9.24 6.37 12.83
CA ARG A 142 -9.19 6.67 14.28
C ARG A 142 -7.96 7.51 14.66
N ALA A 143 -6.79 7.16 14.14
CA ALA A 143 -5.56 7.91 14.42
C ALA A 143 -5.60 9.35 13.86
N ILE A 144 -6.33 9.58 12.76
CA ILE A 144 -6.58 10.92 12.22
C ILE A 144 -7.54 11.69 13.12
N ASP A 145 -8.65 11.08 13.55
CA ASP A 145 -9.65 11.70 14.44
C ASP A 145 -9.05 12.12 15.79
N GLU A 146 -8.20 11.28 16.38
CA GLU A 146 -7.48 11.58 17.63
C GLU A 146 -6.55 12.81 17.47
N ARG A 147 -5.89 12.95 16.32
CA ARG A 147 -5.03 14.11 16.02
C ARG A 147 -5.84 15.41 15.90
N PHE A 148 -7.01 15.37 15.27
CA PHE A 148 -7.89 16.55 15.18
C PHE A 148 -8.40 16.98 16.56
N THR A 149 -8.73 16.02 17.42
CA THR A 149 -9.20 16.29 18.78
C THR A 149 -8.09 16.91 19.64
N ALA A 150 -6.84 16.44 19.50
CA ALA A 150 -5.69 16.96 20.23
C ALA A 150 -5.26 18.39 19.82
N ILE A 151 -5.56 18.82 18.58
CA ILE A 151 -5.25 20.18 18.08
C ILE A 151 -6.32 21.20 18.50
N SER A 152 -7.51 20.74 18.89
CA SER A 152 -8.64 21.59 19.26
C SER A 152 -8.66 21.99 20.75
N HIS A 153 -7.59 21.70 21.49
CA HIS A 153 -7.36 22.03 22.89
C HIS A 153 -6.00 22.72 23.06
#